data_AF-A0A2D7WUN3-F1
#
_entry.id   AF-A0A2D7WUN3-F1
#
_cell.length_a   1.000
_cell.length_b   1.000
_cell.length_c   1.000
_cell.angle_alpha   90.00
_cell.angle_beta   90.00
_cell.angle_gamma   90.00
#
_symmetry.space_group_name_H-M   'P 1'
#
loop_
_entity.id
_entity.type
_entity.pdbx_description
1 polymer ?
#
loop_
_entity_poly.entity_id
_entity_poly.type
_entity_poly.pdbx_seq_one_letter_code
_entity_poly.pdbx_strand_id
1 'polypeptide(L)'
;MNLERALISVAIGLALSASVVAEILPTSQKGNTWFINAAAQLQQKLSLKSSDKAKNVILFVGDGMGVSTLTAARILEGQRQGSPGEENLLSFESFPFTTLVKTYNTDAQVPDSAGTMTAMMSGLKTDAGVLGVDEDVQRGDCSTVAGNEVVTALELAEIKGLSTGVVSTARITHATPAAAYAKSADRNWEDISDMPAEAVQAGCKDIADQLVSFEQLLEQRYAGVDTDGIDVVMGGGRRHFLPNDARFNSPDARSSVEGDRTDG
;
A
#
# COMPACT_ATOMS: atom_id res chain seq x y z
N MET A 1 -41.54 -33.02 -31.03
CA MET A 1 -42.34 -32.58 -29.87
C MET A 1 -41.53 -32.92 -28.63
N ASN A 2 -41.02 -31.95 -27.85
CA ASN A 2 -40.66 -32.08 -26.40
C ASN A 2 -39.49 -31.22 -25.90
N LEU A 3 -38.75 -30.47 -26.73
CA LEU A 3 -37.73 -29.53 -26.21
C LEU A 3 -38.31 -28.14 -25.89
N GLU A 4 -39.11 -27.58 -26.80
CA GLU A 4 -39.79 -26.29 -26.59
C GLU A 4 -40.81 -26.35 -25.44
N ARG A 5 -41.56 -27.46 -25.31
CA ARG A 5 -42.49 -27.65 -24.20
C ARG A 5 -41.76 -27.78 -22.86
N ALA A 6 -40.61 -28.43 -22.82
CA ALA A 6 -39.80 -28.53 -21.60
C ALA A 6 -39.20 -27.17 -21.21
N LEU A 7 -38.71 -26.38 -22.17
CA LEU A 7 -38.20 -25.03 -21.93
C LEU A 7 -39.30 -24.07 -21.44
N ILE A 8 -40.51 -24.17 -22.00
CA ILE A 8 -41.67 -23.38 -21.56
C ILE A 8 -42.11 -23.79 -20.15
N SER A 9 -42.18 -25.09 -19.84
CA SER A 9 -42.55 -25.58 -18.51
C SER A 9 -41.53 -25.21 -17.43
N VAL A 10 -40.23 -25.24 -17.76
CA VAL A 10 -39.15 -24.80 -16.85
C VAL A 10 -39.18 -23.29 -16.65
N ALA A 11 -39.39 -22.50 -17.72
CA ALA A 11 -39.52 -21.05 -17.62
C ALA A 11 -40.76 -20.62 -16.82
N ILE A 12 -41.90 -21.30 -17.00
CA ILE A 12 -43.13 -21.09 -16.22
C ILE A 12 -42.93 -21.50 -14.76
N GLY A 13 -42.25 -22.63 -14.49
CA GLY A 13 -41.93 -23.07 -13.13
C GLY A 13 -41.03 -22.09 -12.38
N LEU A 14 -39.99 -21.56 -13.05
CA LEU A 14 -39.11 -20.52 -12.49
C LEU A 14 -39.87 -19.20 -12.26
N ALA A 15 -40.70 -18.78 -13.22
CA ALA A 15 -41.53 -17.57 -13.07
C ALA A 15 -42.53 -17.70 -11.91
N LEU A 16 -43.22 -18.83 -11.79
CA LEU A 16 -44.17 -19.11 -10.69
C LEU A 16 -43.45 -19.14 -9.34
N SER A 17 -42.26 -19.76 -9.25
CA SER A 17 -41.48 -19.77 -8.01
C SER A 17 -40.99 -18.38 -7.58
N ALA A 18 -40.65 -17.49 -8.51
CA ALA A 18 -40.28 -16.11 -8.21
C ALA A 18 -41.48 -15.28 -7.72
N SER A 19 -42.68 -15.50 -8.27
CA SER A 19 -43.91 -14.81 -7.84
C SER A 19 -44.48 -15.31 -6.51
N VAL A 20 -44.36 -16.61 -6.20
CA VAL A 20 -44.88 -17.18 -4.93
C VAL A 20 -44.03 -16.73 -3.73
N VAL A 21 -42.73 -16.46 -3.91
CA VAL A 21 -41.87 -15.94 -2.84
C VAL A 21 -42.13 -14.46 -2.53
N ALA A 22 -42.60 -13.67 -3.50
CA ALA A 22 -42.90 -12.24 -3.31
C ALA A 22 -44.15 -11.97 -2.43
N GLU A 23 -45.07 -12.94 -2.32
CA GLU A 23 -46.30 -12.85 -1.51
C GLU A 23 -46.15 -13.33 -0.06
N ILE A 24 -45.04 -13.99 0.31
CA ILE A 24 -44.86 -14.58 1.66
C ILE A 24 -44.40 -13.55 2.70
N LEU A 25 -43.71 -12.47 2.27
CA LEU A 25 -43.16 -11.50 3.21
C LEU A 25 -44.26 -10.59 3.80
N PRO A 26 -44.31 -10.43 5.13
CA PRO A 26 -45.23 -9.49 5.78
C PRO A 26 -45.04 -8.05 5.27
N THR A 27 -46.12 -7.27 5.23
CA THR A 27 -46.07 -5.85 4.83
C THR A 27 -45.11 -5.04 5.70
N SER A 28 -45.04 -5.36 7.00
CA SER A 28 -44.08 -4.71 7.93
C SER A 28 -42.62 -4.92 7.53
N GLN A 29 -42.29 -6.07 6.93
CA GLN A 29 -40.95 -6.34 6.44
C GLN A 29 -40.68 -5.63 5.11
N LYS A 30 -41.63 -5.67 4.17
CA LYS A 30 -41.50 -4.98 2.87
C LYS A 30 -41.38 -3.46 3.01
N GLY A 31 -42.06 -2.87 4.00
CA GLY A 31 -41.98 -1.45 4.32
C GLY A 31 -40.81 -1.06 5.25
N ASN A 32 -40.01 -2.01 5.71
CA ASN A 32 -38.89 -1.73 6.62
C ASN A 32 -37.71 -1.13 5.85
N THR A 33 -37.17 -0.01 6.35
CA THR A 33 -36.05 0.72 5.71
C THR A 33 -34.82 -0.16 5.49
N TRP A 34 -34.47 -1.04 6.44
CA TRP A 34 -33.33 -1.94 6.29
C TRP A 34 -33.53 -2.92 5.12
N PHE A 35 -34.74 -3.44 4.97
CA PHE A 35 -35.08 -4.38 3.90
C PHE A 35 -35.01 -3.69 2.53
N ILE A 36 -35.55 -2.47 2.44
CA ILE A 36 -35.52 -1.66 1.21
C ILE A 36 -34.06 -1.31 0.84
N ASN A 37 -33.26 -0.86 1.80
CA ASN A 37 -31.86 -0.50 1.57
C ASN A 37 -31.02 -1.71 1.13
N ALA A 38 -31.23 -2.88 1.75
CA ALA A 38 -30.56 -4.11 1.37
C ALA A 38 -30.90 -4.54 -0.07
N ALA A 39 -32.17 -4.43 -0.47
CA ALA A 39 -32.59 -4.73 -1.84
C ALA A 39 -31.93 -3.79 -2.85
N ALA A 40 -31.82 -2.49 -2.54
CA ALA A 40 -31.13 -1.52 -3.38
C ALA A 40 -29.63 -1.84 -3.52
N GLN A 41 -28.95 -2.15 -2.41
CA GLN A 41 -27.54 -2.54 -2.42
C GLN A 41 -27.28 -3.82 -3.23
N LEU A 42 -28.19 -4.80 -3.17
CA LEU A 42 -28.10 -6.02 -3.97
C LEU A 42 -28.15 -5.69 -5.47
N GLN A 43 -29.10 -4.86 -5.90
CA GLN A 43 -29.20 -4.44 -7.30
C GLN A 43 -27.94 -3.70 -7.78
N GLN A 44 -27.39 -2.82 -6.94
CA GLN A 44 -26.12 -2.16 -7.23
C GLN A 44 -24.99 -3.18 -7.46
N LYS A 45 -24.83 -4.16 -6.55
CA LYS A 45 -23.79 -5.20 -6.67
C LYS A 45 -23.95 -6.07 -7.90
N LEU A 46 -25.17 -6.43 -8.27
CA LEU A 46 -25.45 -7.23 -9.48
C LEU A 46 -25.12 -6.48 -10.79
N SER A 47 -25.06 -5.15 -10.75
CA SER A 47 -24.77 -4.32 -11.93
C SER A 47 -23.29 -3.98 -12.12
N LEU A 48 -22.41 -4.39 -11.19
CA LEU A 48 -20.98 -4.10 -11.25
C LEU A 48 -20.34 -4.72 -12.51
N LYS A 49 -19.55 -3.91 -13.23
CA LYS A 49 -18.74 -4.34 -14.38
C LYS A 49 -17.27 -4.06 -14.07
N SER A 50 -16.37 -4.99 -14.40
CA SER A 50 -14.92 -4.78 -14.32
C SER A 50 -14.35 -4.36 -15.67
N SER A 51 -13.26 -3.59 -15.62
CA SER A 51 -12.37 -3.32 -16.76
C SER A 51 -11.11 -4.15 -16.58
N ASP A 52 -10.59 -4.72 -17.66
CA ASP A 52 -9.43 -5.64 -17.62
C ASP A 52 -8.08 -4.93 -17.70
N LYS A 53 -8.06 -3.58 -17.81
CA LYS A 53 -6.82 -2.80 -17.92
C LYS A 53 -6.88 -1.51 -17.10
N ALA A 54 -5.86 -1.29 -16.28
CA ALA A 54 -5.64 -0.04 -15.56
C ALA A 54 -4.65 0.86 -16.33
N LYS A 55 -4.98 2.15 -16.47
CA LYS A 55 -4.04 3.18 -16.95
C LYS A 55 -3.13 3.67 -15.81
N ASN A 56 -3.70 3.83 -14.62
CA ASN A 56 -3.02 4.34 -13.43
C ASN A 56 -3.27 3.38 -12.27
N VAL A 57 -2.32 3.25 -11.37
CA VAL A 57 -2.44 2.50 -10.11
C VAL A 57 -2.14 3.45 -8.97
N ILE A 58 -3.02 3.50 -7.97
CA ILE A 58 -2.82 4.28 -6.74
C ILE A 58 -3.00 3.32 -5.56
N LEU A 59 -1.94 3.14 -4.77
CA LEU A 59 -1.96 2.32 -3.57
C LEU A 59 -1.99 3.23 -2.34
N PHE A 60 -3.09 3.17 -1.57
CA PHE A 60 -3.18 3.83 -0.26
C PHE A 60 -2.86 2.83 0.85
N VAL A 61 -1.86 3.15 1.67
CA VAL A 61 -1.45 2.33 2.81
C VAL A 61 -1.72 3.10 4.10
N GLY A 62 -2.69 2.60 4.88
CA GLY A 62 -2.87 3.05 6.26
C GLY A 62 -1.96 2.24 7.19
N ASP A 63 -0.80 2.79 7.54
CA ASP A 63 0.16 2.13 8.43
C ASP A 63 -0.47 1.89 9.83
N GLY A 64 -0.53 0.63 10.27
CA GLY A 64 -1.22 0.24 11.50
C GLY A 64 -2.76 0.32 11.46
N MET A 65 -3.38 0.51 10.29
CA MET A 65 -4.83 0.72 10.15
C MET A 65 -5.62 -0.60 10.07
N GLY A 66 -5.67 -1.33 11.19
CA GLY A 66 -6.48 -2.55 11.33
C GLY A 66 -7.99 -2.31 11.33
N VAL A 67 -8.78 -3.38 11.31
CA VAL A 67 -10.27 -3.33 11.27
C VAL A 67 -10.88 -2.55 12.45
N SER A 68 -10.28 -2.65 13.63
CA SER A 68 -10.70 -1.88 14.80
C SER A 68 -10.48 -0.37 14.60
N THR A 69 -9.32 0.01 14.06
CA THR A 69 -9.00 1.40 13.71
C THR A 69 -9.97 1.96 12.68
N LEU A 70 -10.33 1.16 11.66
CA LEU A 70 -11.34 1.54 10.66
C LEU A 70 -12.70 1.83 11.28
N THR A 71 -13.20 0.90 12.10
CA THR A 71 -14.50 1.08 12.79
C THR A 71 -14.50 2.31 13.69
N ALA A 72 -13.43 2.52 14.46
CA ALA A 72 -13.29 3.68 15.33
C ALA A 72 -13.25 4.99 14.52
N ALA A 73 -12.50 5.03 13.42
CA ALA A 73 -12.42 6.20 12.54
C ALA A 73 -13.76 6.53 11.87
N ARG A 74 -14.49 5.51 11.39
CA ARG A 74 -15.82 5.66 10.79
C ARG A 74 -16.81 6.32 11.76
N ILE A 75 -16.88 5.81 12.99
CA ILE A 75 -17.78 6.35 14.03
C ILE A 75 -17.39 7.79 14.36
N LEU A 76 -16.09 8.04 14.58
CA LEU A 76 -15.60 9.38 14.90
C LEU A 76 -15.91 10.38 13.77
N GLU A 77 -15.69 10.03 12.52
CA GLU A 77 -15.98 10.89 11.38
C GLU A 77 -17.48 11.21 11.30
N GLY A 78 -18.36 10.21 11.43
CA GLY A 78 -19.80 10.42 11.44
C GLY A 78 -20.27 11.35 12.57
N GLN A 79 -19.71 11.19 13.77
CA GLN A 79 -19.97 12.07 14.92
C GLN A 79 -19.52 13.51 14.67
N ARG A 80 -18.36 13.70 14.03
CA ARG A 80 -17.86 15.03 13.64
C ARG A 80 -18.74 15.71 12.59
N GLN A 81 -19.54 14.95 11.85
CA GLN A 81 -20.54 15.44 10.90
C GLN A 81 -21.94 15.59 11.52
N GLY A 82 -22.10 15.36 12.83
CA GLY A 82 -23.38 15.48 13.54
C GLY A 82 -24.29 14.25 13.42
N SER A 83 -23.80 13.13 12.89
CA SER A 83 -24.51 11.85 12.85
C SER A 83 -24.18 10.98 14.09
N PRO A 84 -24.94 9.92 14.40
CA PRO A 84 -24.64 9.01 15.51
C PRO A 84 -23.25 8.35 15.41
N GLY A 85 -22.82 8.04 14.18
CA GLY A 85 -21.49 7.53 13.85
C GLY A 85 -21.50 6.16 13.17
N GLU A 86 -22.30 5.22 13.68
CA GLU A 86 -22.26 3.81 13.27
C GLU A 86 -22.68 3.58 11.81
N GLU A 87 -23.62 4.39 11.32
CA GLU A 87 -24.13 4.35 9.95
C GLU A 87 -23.23 5.09 8.94
N ASN A 88 -22.18 5.78 9.40
CA ASN A 88 -21.25 6.46 8.52
C ASN A 88 -20.47 5.46 7.66
N LEU A 89 -19.90 5.92 6.55
CA LEU A 89 -18.95 5.14 5.75
C LEU A 89 -17.74 6.03 5.45
N LEU A 90 -16.54 5.52 5.71
CA LEU A 90 -15.32 6.16 5.22
C LEU A 90 -15.33 6.10 3.68
N SER A 91 -14.63 7.04 3.04
CA SER A 91 -14.63 7.18 1.58
C SER A 91 -14.35 5.86 0.83
N PHE A 92 -13.37 5.07 1.28
CA PHE A 92 -12.99 3.79 0.68
C PHE A 92 -13.89 2.61 1.06
N GLU A 93 -14.78 2.76 2.04
CA GLU A 93 -15.77 1.71 2.39
C GLU A 93 -16.91 1.64 1.37
N SER A 94 -17.00 2.64 0.48
CA SER A 94 -17.87 2.62 -0.69
C SER A 94 -17.29 1.82 -1.87
N PHE A 95 -16.04 1.34 -1.77
CA PHE A 95 -15.42 0.58 -2.85
C PHE A 95 -16.14 -0.77 -3.07
N PRO A 96 -16.26 -1.22 -4.33
CA PRO A 96 -17.06 -2.40 -4.66
C PRO A 96 -16.44 -3.73 -4.22
N PHE A 97 -15.14 -3.74 -3.90
CA PHE A 97 -14.38 -4.92 -3.54
C PHE A 97 -13.68 -4.75 -2.20
N THR A 98 -13.74 -5.80 -1.38
CA THR A 98 -13.06 -5.89 -0.09
C THR A 98 -12.44 -7.27 0.03
N THR A 99 -11.27 -7.35 0.65
CA THR A 99 -10.60 -8.61 0.97
C THR A 99 -9.92 -8.52 2.33
N LEU A 100 -9.56 -9.67 2.89
CA LEU A 100 -8.67 -9.78 4.04
C LEU A 100 -7.28 -10.21 3.56
N VAL A 101 -6.25 -9.65 4.19
CA VAL A 101 -4.85 -9.91 3.84
C VAL A 101 -4.12 -10.52 5.04
N LYS A 102 -3.33 -11.57 4.82
CA LYS A 102 -2.50 -12.21 5.85
C LYS A 102 -1.10 -11.57 5.86
N THR A 103 -0.77 -10.86 6.93
CA THR A 103 0.34 -9.88 6.93
C THR A 103 1.67 -10.38 7.49
N TYR A 104 1.76 -11.58 8.07
CA TYR A 104 3.00 -12.14 8.65
C TYR A 104 4.23 -12.01 7.72
N ASN A 105 5.41 -11.73 8.28
CA ASN A 105 6.71 -11.83 7.60
C ASN A 105 7.17 -13.29 7.57
N THR A 106 8.22 -13.61 6.80
CA THR A 106 8.80 -14.97 6.75
C THR A 106 9.32 -15.45 8.10
N ASP A 107 9.82 -14.53 8.93
CA ASP A 107 10.38 -14.76 10.25
C ASP A 107 9.50 -14.31 11.43
N ALA A 108 8.41 -13.56 11.18
CA ALA A 108 7.58 -12.96 12.23
C ALA A 108 6.06 -13.10 12.00
N GLN A 109 5.35 -13.61 13.02
CA GLN A 109 3.89 -13.69 13.01
C GLN A 109 3.23 -12.31 13.08
N VAL A 110 3.75 -11.43 13.93
CA VAL A 110 3.39 -10.01 13.98
C VAL A 110 4.43 -9.29 13.14
N PRO A 111 4.04 -8.77 11.96
CA PRO A 111 4.99 -8.22 11.03
C PRO A 111 5.41 -6.79 11.40
N ASP A 112 6.41 -6.28 10.67
CA ASP A 112 6.77 -4.87 10.68
C ASP A 112 6.38 -4.18 9.35
N SER A 113 6.49 -2.84 9.31
CA SER A 113 6.16 -2.06 8.11
C SER A 113 7.08 -2.36 6.92
N ALA A 114 8.33 -2.75 7.15
CA ALA A 114 9.34 -2.94 6.10
C ALA A 114 9.02 -4.14 5.21
N GLY A 115 8.91 -5.33 5.80
CA GLY A 115 8.64 -6.52 4.99
C GLY A 115 7.18 -6.58 4.49
N THR A 116 6.22 -5.97 5.18
CA THR A 116 4.83 -5.87 4.68
C THR A 116 4.72 -4.98 3.45
N MET A 117 5.40 -3.84 3.42
CA MET A 117 5.39 -2.99 2.23
C MET A 117 6.24 -3.57 1.10
N THR A 118 7.34 -4.27 1.41
CA THR A 118 8.07 -5.07 0.40
C THR A 118 7.14 -6.09 -0.25
N ALA A 119 6.30 -6.80 0.52
CA ALA A 119 5.32 -7.73 -0.02
C ALA A 119 4.26 -7.06 -0.90
N MET A 120 3.77 -5.87 -0.52
CA MET A 120 2.80 -5.12 -1.34
C MET A 120 3.42 -4.63 -2.65
N MET A 121 4.69 -4.24 -2.64
CA MET A 121 5.36 -3.63 -3.79
C MET A 121 6.01 -4.63 -4.74
N SER A 122 6.53 -5.75 -4.24
CA SER A 122 7.23 -6.76 -5.05
C SER A 122 6.41 -8.03 -5.31
N GLY A 123 5.40 -8.29 -4.47
CA GLY A 123 4.69 -9.57 -4.44
C GLY A 123 5.41 -10.68 -3.67
N LEU A 124 6.57 -10.41 -3.07
CA LEU A 124 7.36 -11.36 -2.28
C LEU A 124 7.36 -10.98 -0.80
N LYS A 125 7.11 -11.96 0.08
CA LYS A 125 7.31 -11.78 1.52
C LYS A 125 8.80 -11.88 1.82
N THR A 126 9.24 -11.15 2.83
CA THR A 126 10.61 -11.14 3.33
C THR A 126 10.60 -10.99 4.85
N ASP A 127 11.79 -11.00 5.46
CA ASP A 127 12.02 -10.88 6.89
C ASP A 127 11.61 -9.52 7.44
N ALA A 128 11.37 -9.45 8.75
CA ALA A 128 11.03 -8.22 9.42
C ALA A 128 12.24 -7.27 9.48
N GLY A 129 12.05 -6.04 9.03
CA GLY A 129 13.07 -4.99 9.11
C GLY A 129 14.00 -4.86 7.91
N VAL A 130 13.81 -5.63 6.84
CA VAL A 130 14.53 -5.46 5.56
C VAL A 130 13.61 -4.87 4.49
N LEU A 131 14.19 -4.18 3.49
CA LEU A 131 13.47 -3.41 2.49
C LEU A 131 13.87 -3.86 1.08
N GLY A 132 12.89 -4.20 0.24
CA GLY A 132 13.11 -4.41 -1.20
C GLY A 132 14.01 -5.61 -1.53
N VAL A 133 14.14 -6.56 -0.63
CA VAL A 133 14.93 -7.79 -0.78
C VAL A 133 14.10 -9.02 -0.42
N ASP A 134 14.52 -10.22 -0.83
CA ASP A 134 13.89 -11.49 -0.45
C ASP A 134 14.31 -11.96 0.96
N GLU A 135 13.86 -13.15 1.37
CA GLU A 135 14.10 -13.71 2.70
C GLU A 135 15.51 -14.27 2.94
N ASP A 136 16.38 -14.33 1.94
CA ASP A 136 17.75 -14.84 2.09
C ASP A 136 18.71 -13.76 2.64
N VAL A 137 18.25 -12.51 2.78
CA VAL A 137 19.01 -11.40 3.38
C VAL A 137 19.11 -11.54 4.89
N GLN A 138 20.33 -11.38 5.41
CA GLN A 138 20.53 -11.24 6.84
C GLN A 138 20.38 -9.78 7.27
N ARG A 139 19.40 -9.51 8.14
CA ARG A 139 19.18 -8.16 8.67
C ARG A 139 20.45 -7.58 9.30
N GLY A 140 20.80 -6.36 8.90
CA GLY A 140 21.99 -5.64 9.35
C GLY A 140 23.28 -6.00 8.64
N ASP A 141 23.27 -6.98 7.73
CA ASP A 141 24.42 -7.35 6.89
C ASP A 141 24.16 -7.03 5.42
N CYS A 142 24.67 -5.87 4.99
CA CYS A 142 24.49 -5.40 3.63
C CYS A 142 25.23 -6.22 2.57
N SER A 143 26.20 -7.06 2.96
CA SER A 143 26.88 -7.94 2.01
C SER A 143 25.95 -9.01 1.44
N THR A 144 24.84 -9.29 2.13
CA THR A 144 23.81 -10.24 1.70
C THR A 144 22.74 -9.63 0.80
N VAL A 145 22.76 -8.32 0.54
CA VAL A 145 21.75 -7.65 -0.32
C VAL A 145 21.96 -8.01 -1.79
N ALA A 146 23.22 -8.03 -2.24
CA ALA A 146 23.55 -8.25 -3.64
C ALA A 146 23.15 -9.68 -4.08
N GLY A 147 22.25 -9.77 -5.05
CA GLY A 147 21.69 -11.03 -5.56
C GLY A 147 20.32 -11.37 -4.98
N ASN A 148 19.88 -10.68 -3.93
CA ASN A 148 18.62 -10.90 -3.23
C ASN A 148 17.65 -9.70 -3.37
N GLU A 149 17.96 -8.73 -4.23
CA GLU A 149 17.08 -7.59 -4.51
C GLU A 149 15.84 -8.02 -5.29
N VAL A 150 14.65 -7.54 -4.88
CA VAL A 150 13.39 -7.82 -5.58
C VAL A 150 12.88 -6.59 -6.30
N VAL A 151 12.39 -6.75 -7.54
CA VAL A 151 11.83 -5.62 -8.31
C VAL A 151 10.50 -5.13 -7.69
N THR A 152 10.34 -3.82 -7.53
CA THR A 152 9.09 -3.22 -7.02
C THR A 152 8.16 -2.80 -8.16
N ALA A 153 6.87 -2.65 -7.86
CA ALA A 153 5.89 -2.12 -8.80
C ALA A 153 6.19 -0.68 -9.23
N LEU A 154 6.90 0.09 -8.41
CA LEU A 154 7.39 1.43 -8.78
C LEU A 154 8.50 1.31 -9.82
N GLU A 155 9.51 0.47 -9.57
CA GLU A 155 10.58 0.20 -10.55
C GLU A 155 10.01 -0.35 -11.87
N LEU A 156 9.04 -1.26 -11.82
CA LEU A 156 8.36 -1.77 -13.02
C LEU A 156 7.60 -0.68 -13.80
N ALA A 157 7.05 0.31 -13.12
CA ALA A 157 6.37 1.43 -13.76
C ALA A 157 7.39 2.37 -14.44
N GLU A 158 8.49 2.67 -13.76
CA GLU A 158 9.63 3.44 -14.31
C GLU A 158 10.24 2.78 -15.54
N ILE A 159 10.55 1.49 -15.47
CA ILE A 159 11.09 0.71 -16.60
C ILE A 159 10.13 0.74 -17.80
N LYS A 160 8.83 0.94 -17.57
CA LYS A 160 7.81 1.02 -18.61
C LYS A 160 7.61 2.47 -19.14
N GLY A 161 8.35 3.44 -18.63
CA GLY A 161 8.21 4.86 -18.96
C GLY A 161 6.88 5.45 -18.49
N LEU A 162 6.37 4.97 -17.36
CA LEU A 162 5.21 5.56 -16.68
C LEU A 162 5.70 6.46 -15.55
N SER A 163 5.06 7.61 -15.36
CA SER A 163 5.36 8.43 -14.20
C SER A 163 5.03 7.72 -12.89
N THR A 164 5.89 7.89 -11.89
CA THR A 164 5.74 7.33 -10.55
C THR A 164 5.82 8.39 -9.46
N GLY A 165 5.45 7.98 -8.25
CA GLY A 165 5.59 8.85 -7.09
C GLY A 165 5.35 8.15 -5.77
N VAL A 166 5.96 8.70 -4.73
CA VAL A 166 5.85 8.26 -3.34
C VAL A 166 5.44 9.43 -2.48
N VAL A 167 4.31 9.29 -1.79
CA VAL A 167 3.75 10.31 -0.90
C VAL A 167 3.51 9.71 0.46
N SER A 168 4.00 10.37 1.51
CA SER A 168 3.86 9.92 2.89
C SER A 168 3.70 11.08 3.86
N THR A 169 3.04 10.83 4.99
CA THR A 169 3.07 11.72 6.16
C THR A 169 4.27 11.44 7.07
N ALA A 170 4.94 10.30 6.89
CA ALA A 170 6.16 9.95 7.60
C ALA A 170 7.39 10.59 6.93
N ARG A 171 8.59 10.25 7.43
CA ARG A 171 9.83 10.52 6.71
C ARG A 171 9.82 9.71 5.41
N ILE A 172 10.29 10.29 4.31
CA ILE A 172 10.31 9.56 3.02
C ILE A 172 11.29 8.36 3.04
N THR A 173 12.23 8.38 3.98
CA THR A 173 13.17 7.30 4.31
C THR A 173 12.61 6.26 5.28
N HIS A 174 11.43 6.50 5.86
CA HIS A 174 10.78 5.50 6.72
C HIS A 174 10.43 4.24 5.93
N ALA A 175 10.38 3.09 6.59
CA ALA A 175 10.17 1.78 5.96
C ALA A 175 9.05 1.73 4.89
N THR A 176 7.88 2.28 5.18
CA THR A 176 6.72 2.21 4.27
C THR A 176 6.97 2.94 2.94
N PRO A 177 7.33 4.23 2.89
CA PRO A 177 7.73 4.84 1.62
C PRO A 177 9.02 4.23 1.04
N ALA A 178 10.00 3.90 1.88
CA ALA A 178 11.31 3.40 1.44
C ALA A 178 11.23 2.06 0.70
N ALA A 179 10.37 1.13 1.12
CA ALA A 179 10.22 -0.17 0.46
C ALA A 179 9.72 -0.08 -0.99
N ALA A 180 9.26 1.10 -1.44
CA ALA A 180 8.92 1.31 -2.84
C ALA A 180 10.16 1.46 -3.75
N TYR A 181 11.29 1.92 -3.23
CA TYR A 181 12.48 2.27 -4.02
C TYR A 181 13.80 1.70 -3.49
N ALA A 182 13.96 1.54 -2.18
CA ALA A 182 15.22 1.14 -1.56
C ALA A 182 15.40 -0.39 -1.49
N LYS A 183 16.66 -0.82 -1.53
CA LYS A 183 17.16 -2.17 -1.24
C LYS A 183 18.07 -2.08 -0.01
N SER A 184 17.58 -2.49 1.16
CA SER A 184 18.34 -2.34 2.41
C SER A 184 18.20 -3.53 3.34
N ALA A 185 19.34 -3.95 3.92
CA ALA A 185 19.40 -4.97 4.96
C ALA A 185 18.94 -4.46 6.33
N ASP A 186 18.75 -3.16 6.53
CA ASP A 186 18.05 -2.66 7.73
C ASP A 186 17.25 -1.40 7.39
N ARG A 187 15.97 -1.42 7.78
CA ARG A 187 15.05 -0.29 7.64
C ARG A 187 15.47 0.96 8.41
N ASN A 188 16.37 0.83 9.37
CA ASN A 188 16.85 1.94 10.18
C ASN A 188 18.01 2.70 9.54
N TRP A 189 18.60 2.22 8.44
CA TRP A 189 19.65 2.93 7.72
C TRP A 189 19.05 4.07 6.87
N GLU A 190 18.29 4.96 7.52
CA GLU A 190 17.60 6.08 6.88
C GLU A 190 18.61 7.08 6.29
N ASP A 191 19.72 7.33 7.00
CA ASP A 191 20.92 7.99 6.49
C ASP A 191 22.20 7.33 7.04
N ILE A 192 23.36 7.80 6.56
CA ILE A 192 24.68 7.25 6.91
C ILE A 192 25.01 7.27 8.42
N SER A 193 24.44 8.20 9.19
CA SER A 193 24.67 8.29 10.64
C SER A 193 24.02 7.17 11.44
N ASP A 194 22.99 6.52 10.87
CA ASP A 194 22.31 5.36 11.44
C ASP A 194 23.00 4.02 11.06
N MET A 195 24.04 4.07 10.21
CA MET A 195 24.71 2.88 9.70
C MET A 195 25.92 2.45 10.55
N PRO A 196 26.13 1.14 10.76
CA PRO A 196 27.38 0.61 11.30
C PRO A 196 28.58 1.00 10.43
N ALA A 197 29.72 1.28 11.07
CA ALA A 197 30.94 1.68 10.37
C ALA A 197 31.40 0.63 9.34
N GLU A 198 31.18 -0.65 9.64
CA GLU A 198 31.48 -1.78 8.77
C GLU A 198 30.65 -1.75 7.49
N ALA A 199 29.35 -1.42 7.59
CA ALA A 199 28.47 -1.30 6.44
C ALA A 199 28.85 -0.11 5.54
N VAL A 200 29.20 1.03 6.16
CA VAL A 200 29.70 2.21 5.43
C VAL A 200 31.01 1.89 4.71
N GLN A 201 31.96 1.24 5.40
CA GLN A 201 33.25 0.83 4.80
C GLN A 201 33.10 -0.20 3.68
N ALA A 202 32.07 -1.06 3.76
CA ALA A 202 31.71 -2.00 2.70
C ALA A 202 31.07 -1.32 1.47
N GLY A 203 30.79 -0.01 1.53
CA GLY A 203 30.20 0.76 0.42
C GLY A 203 28.68 0.65 0.33
N CYS A 204 28.02 0.24 1.42
CA CYS A 204 26.57 0.13 1.45
C CYS A 204 25.92 1.51 1.50
N LYS A 205 24.82 1.67 0.75
CA LYS A 205 24.13 2.95 0.59
C LYS A 205 22.96 3.08 1.56
N ASP A 206 22.89 4.20 2.28
CA ASP A 206 21.73 4.55 3.09
C ASP A 206 20.48 4.82 2.23
N ILE A 207 19.30 4.77 2.86
CA ILE A 207 18.01 4.91 2.16
C ILE A 207 17.88 6.29 1.51
N ALA A 208 18.37 7.37 2.15
CA ALA A 208 18.34 8.71 1.56
C ALA A 208 19.21 8.80 0.29
N ASP A 209 20.43 8.25 0.30
CA ASP A 209 21.28 8.15 -0.90
C ASP A 209 20.60 7.31 -1.99
N GLN A 210 20.00 6.17 -1.64
CA GLN A 210 19.27 5.35 -2.62
C GLN A 210 18.09 6.06 -3.27
N LEU A 211 17.41 6.96 -2.56
CA LEU A 211 16.35 7.80 -3.13
C LEU A 211 16.90 8.81 -4.14
N VAL A 212 17.96 9.54 -3.77
CA VAL A 212 18.56 10.58 -4.63
C VAL A 212 19.25 9.95 -5.84
N SER A 213 19.87 8.78 -5.66
CA SER A 213 20.57 8.03 -6.68
C SER A 213 19.67 7.01 -7.40
N PHE A 214 18.34 7.11 -7.27
CA PHE A 214 17.41 6.08 -7.73
C PHE A 214 17.56 5.74 -9.22
N GLU A 215 17.58 6.75 -10.10
CA GLU A 215 17.77 6.59 -11.56
C GLU A 215 19.03 5.78 -11.85
N GLN A 216 20.18 6.27 -11.36
CA GLN A 216 21.48 5.62 -11.53
C GLN A 216 21.48 4.17 -11.03
N LEU A 217 20.90 3.92 -9.85
CA LEU A 217 20.87 2.58 -9.26
C LEU A 217 19.96 1.64 -10.04
N LEU A 218 18.85 2.13 -10.59
CA LEU A 218 17.92 1.33 -11.39
C LEU A 218 18.57 0.89 -12.71
N GLU A 219 19.20 1.82 -13.41
CA GLU A 219 19.93 1.55 -14.66
C GLU A 219 21.12 0.61 -14.46
N GLN A 220 21.82 0.73 -13.33
CA GLN A 220 22.91 -0.19 -12.97
C GLN A 220 22.40 -1.61 -12.71
N ARG A 221 21.22 -1.75 -12.08
CA ARG A 221 20.65 -3.05 -11.72
C ARG A 221 20.07 -3.79 -12.93
N TYR A 222 19.49 -3.06 -13.89
CA TYR A 222 18.78 -3.66 -15.02
C TYR A 222 19.34 -3.17 -16.36
N ALA A 223 20.07 -4.07 -17.04
CA ALA A 223 20.69 -3.76 -18.32
C ALA A 223 19.66 -3.32 -19.38
N GLY A 224 19.92 -2.19 -20.02
CA GLY A 224 19.09 -1.65 -21.10
C GLY A 224 17.86 -0.85 -20.64
N VAL A 225 17.75 -0.59 -19.34
CA VAL A 225 16.80 0.39 -18.79
C VAL A 225 17.38 1.80 -18.96
N ASP A 226 16.49 2.73 -19.31
CA ASP A 226 16.72 4.17 -19.46
C ASP A 226 15.45 4.84 -18.88
N THR A 227 15.58 5.57 -17.77
CA THR A 227 14.49 6.13 -16.96
C THR A 227 14.85 7.55 -16.54
N ASP A 228 13.85 8.38 -16.24
CA ASP A 228 14.03 9.72 -15.67
C ASP A 228 13.90 9.78 -14.14
N GLY A 229 13.78 8.61 -13.49
CA GLY A 229 13.63 8.49 -12.05
C GLY A 229 12.26 8.92 -11.52
N ILE A 230 12.10 8.93 -10.19
CA ILE A 230 10.80 9.16 -9.54
C ILE A 230 10.32 10.61 -9.75
N ASP A 231 9.17 10.80 -10.41
CA ASP A 231 8.68 12.16 -10.72
C ASP A 231 8.21 12.95 -9.49
N VAL A 232 7.60 12.27 -8.51
CA VAL A 232 7.00 12.93 -7.34
C VAL A 232 7.41 12.25 -6.04
N VAL A 233 8.07 13.01 -5.18
CA VAL A 233 8.44 12.59 -3.84
C VAL A 233 7.95 13.62 -2.83
N MET A 234 7.07 13.21 -1.92
CA MET A 234 6.56 14.10 -0.86
C MET A 234 6.49 13.40 0.49
N GLY A 235 7.12 13.99 1.50
CA GLY A 235 7.07 13.52 2.88
C GLY A 235 7.91 14.39 3.81
N GLY A 236 8.11 13.91 5.03
CA GLY A 236 9.06 14.46 5.99
C GLY A 236 10.48 13.90 5.79
N GLY A 237 11.32 14.06 6.82
CA GLY A 237 12.64 13.40 6.87
C GLY A 237 13.80 14.23 6.32
N ARG A 238 13.62 15.55 6.14
CA ARG A 238 14.65 16.47 5.61
C ARG A 238 16.03 16.30 6.24
N ARG A 239 16.09 16.02 7.55
CA ARG A 239 17.33 15.77 8.31
C ARG A 239 18.25 14.69 7.69
N HIS A 240 17.68 13.66 7.08
CA HIS A 240 18.41 12.54 6.47
C HIS A 240 19.13 12.93 5.17
N PHE A 241 18.85 14.13 4.65
CA PHE A 241 19.42 14.68 3.42
C PHE A 241 20.32 15.90 3.66
N LEU A 242 20.48 16.35 4.91
CA LEU A 242 21.28 17.53 5.25
C LEU A 242 22.49 17.14 6.10
N PRO A 243 23.66 17.76 5.89
CA PRO A 243 24.81 17.60 6.78
C PRO A 243 24.49 17.97 8.22
N ASN A 244 25.10 17.27 9.17
CA ASN A 244 25.04 17.55 10.61
C ASN A 244 25.88 18.79 10.97
N ASP A 245 25.45 19.92 10.43
CA ASP A 245 26.09 21.21 10.57
C ASP A 245 25.05 22.34 10.41
N ALA A 246 24.98 23.22 11.41
CA ALA A 246 24.04 24.33 11.45
C ALA A 246 24.10 25.27 10.23
N ARG A 247 25.22 25.28 9.50
CA ARG A 247 25.39 26.06 8.26
C ARG A 247 24.47 25.59 7.12
N PHE A 248 24.00 24.34 7.18
CA PHE A 248 23.11 23.74 6.19
C PHE A 248 21.65 23.67 6.65
N ASN A 249 21.33 24.25 7.82
CA ASN A 249 19.97 24.34 8.28
C ASN A 249 19.09 25.09 7.27
N SER A 250 17.87 24.59 7.09
CA SER A 250 16.86 25.30 6.32
C SER A 250 16.39 26.59 7.02
N PRO A 251 15.80 27.54 6.29
CA PRO A 251 15.28 28.78 6.87
C PRO A 251 14.19 28.57 7.94
N ASP A 252 13.45 27.47 7.87
CA ASP A 252 12.38 27.07 8.80
C ASP A 252 12.83 26.03 9.85
N ALA A 253 14.14 25.80 9.99
CA ALA A 253 14.69 24.85 10.96
C ALA A 253 14.22 25.17 12.39
N ARG A 254 13.84 24.10 13.12
CA ARG A 254 13.35 24.19 14.51
C ARG A 254 14.36 23.71 15.55
N SER A 255 15.49 23.14 15.11
CA SER A 255 16.60 22.68 15.94
C SER A 255 17.85 23.52 15.66
N SER A 256 18.83 23.48 16.59
CA SER A 256 20.12 24.16 16.40
C SER A 256 20.94 23.57 15.26
N VAL A 257 20.84 22.26 15.05
CA VAL A 257 21.34 21.53 13.88
C VAL A 257 20.20 20.66 13.38
N GLU A 258 19.82 20.81 12.11
CA GLU A 258 18.70 20.10 11.49
C GLU A 258 19.11 18.78 10.86
N GLY A 259 20.29 18.73 10.23
CA GLY A 259 20.77 17.55 9.51
C GLY A 259 21.38 16.49 10.42
N ASP A 260 21.27 15.23 9.99
CA ASP A 260 21.82 14.07 10.69
C ASP A 260 23.05 13.49 9.95
N ARG A 261 23.24 13.80 8.65
CA ARG A 261 24.29 13.20 7.82
C ARG A 261 25.71 13.54 8.29
N THR A 262 26.59 12.53 8.33
CA THR A 262 27.97 12.63 8.84
C THR A 262 29.06 12.56 7.77
N ASP A 263 28.68 12.44 6.49
CA ASP A 263 29.59 12.34 5.33
C ASP A 263 29.99 13.68 4.69
N GLY A 264 29.46 14.79 5.18
CA GLY A 264 29.82 16.16 4.76
C GLY A 264 29.10 16.62 3.49
#